data_AF-A0A5N6PUT9-F1
#
_entry.id   AF-A0A5N6PUT9-F1
#
_cell.length_a   1.000
_cell.length_b   1.000
_cell.length_c   1.000
_cell.angle_alpha   90.00
_cell.angle_beta   90.00
_cell.angle_gamma   90.00
#
_symmetry.space_group_name_H-M   'P 1'
#
loop_
_entity.id
_entity.type
_entity.pdbx_description
1 polymer ?
#
loop_
_entity_poly.entity_id
_entity_poly.type
_entity_poly.pdbx_seq_one_letter_code
_entity_poly.pdbx_strand_id
1 'polypeptide(L)'
;MNSKSEYPEVFPEDLPGLPPARPVEFLIDLVPGATPIAKSPYRLAPSEMQELSNQLQELLDKGFIRPSYSPWGAPVLFVKKKDGSFRMCIDYRELNKLTIKNRYPLPRIDDLFDQLQGA
;
A
#
# COMPACT_ATOMS: atom_id res chain seq x y z
N MET A 1 -8.11 28.45 -15.40
CA MET A 1 -6.95 28.31 -14.50
C MET A 1 -6.47 26.88 -14.56
N ASN A 2 -5.18 26.64 -14.79
CA ASN A 2 -4.61 25.29 -14.82
C ASN A 2 -4.14 24.94 -13.40
N SER A 3 -4.92 24.16 -12.66
CA SER A 3 -4.66 23.83 -11.25
C SER A 3 -3.30 23.16 -11.03
N LYS A 4 -2.75 22.48 -12.04
CA LYS A 4 -1.43 21.83 -11.96
C LYS A 4 -0.27 22.81 -11.84
N SER A 5 -0.36 23.97 -12.50
CA SER A 5 0.69 24.99 -12.40
C SER A 5 0.62 25.79 -11.11
N GLU A 6 -0.55 25.81 -10.47
CA GLU A 6 -0.81 26.61 -9.27
C GLU A 6 -0.45 25.84 -7.98
N TYR A 7 -0.57 24.51 -7.99
CA TYR A 7 -0.29 23.64 -6.83
C TYR A 7 0.64 22.46 -7.18
N PRO A 8 1.85 22.71 -7.70
CA PRO A 8 2.78 21.65 -8.11
C PRO A 8 3.14 20.68 -6.97
N GLU A 9 3.13 21.14 -5.72
CA GLU A 9 3.39 20.35 -4.53
C GLU A 9 2.27 19.35 -4.18
N VAL A 10 1.04 19.63 -4.62
CA VAL A 10 -0.12 18.75 -4.42
C VAL A 10 -0.26 17.73 -5.56
N PHE A 11 0.26 18.06 -6.75
CA PHE A 11 0.17 17.23 -7.96
C PHE A 11 1.54 16.80 -8.51
N PRO A 12 2.43 16.20 -7.71
CA PRO A 12 3.71 15.71 -8.22
C PRO A 12 3.51 14.50 -9.14
N GLU A 13 4.43 14.29 -10.09
CA GLU A 13 4.40 13.11 -10.98
C GLU A 13 4.73 11.80 -10.25
N ASP A 14 5.53 11.89 -9.18
CA ASP A 14 5.89 10.77 -8.31
C ASP A 14 5.86 11.21 -6.83
N LEU A 15 5.69 10.26 -5.92
CA LEU A 15 5.65 10.56 -4.50
C LEU A 15 7.06 10.82 -3.96
N PRO A 16 7.31 11.98 -3.33
CA PRO A 16 8.66 12.35 -2.88
C PRO A 16 9.14 11.57 -1.64
N GLY A 17 8.26 10.77 -1.03
CA GLY A 17 8.53 9.99 0.16
C GLY A 17 7.35 9.98 1.13
N LEU A 18 7.63 9.69 2.40
CA LEU A 18 6.59 9.68 3.44
C LEU A 18 5.97 11.08 3.62
N PRO A 19 4.64 11.14 3.87
CA PRO A 19 4.00 12.41 4.16
C PRO A 19 4.50 12.99 5.50
N PRO A 20 4.31 14.30 5.73
CA PRO A 20 4.56 14.91 7.03
C PRO A 20 3.79 14.19 8.14
N ALA A 21 4.35 14.19 9.35
CA ALA A 21 3.70 13.63 10.53
C ALA A 21 2.32 14.26 10.74
N ARG A 22 1.33 13.43 11.07
CA ARG A 22 -0.05 13.85 11.33
C ARG A 22 -0.46 13.42 12.75
N PRO A 23 -1.44 14.08 13.38
CA PRO A 23 -1.92 13.70 14.72
C PRO A 23 -2.55 12.30 14.78
N VAL A 24 -2.98 11.77 13.63
CA VAL A 24 -3.62 10.45 13.53
C VAL A 24 -2.63 9.49 12.88
N GLU A 25 -2.29 8.44 13.62
CA GLU A 25 -1.50 7.33 13.11
C GLU A 25 -2.41 6.19 12.62
N PHE A 26 -1.95 5.46 11.60
CA PHE A 26 -2.66 4.28 11.12
C PHE A 26 -2.21 3.06 11.93
N LEU A 27 -3.11 2.54 12.76
CA LEU A 27 -2.89 1.32 13.54
C LEU A 27 -3.57 0.12 12.87
N ILE A 28 -2.93 -1.04 12.98
CA ILE A 28 -3.47 -2.32 12.53
C ILE A 28 -3.84 -3.12 13.77
N ASP A 29 -5.12 -3.07 14.14
CA ASP A 29 -5.63 -3.84 15.26
C ASP A 29 -5.78 -5.31 14.90
N LEU A 30 -5.28 -6.19 15.75
CA LEU A 30 -5.37 -7.64 15.60
C LEU A 30 -6.45 -8.22 16.52
N VAL A 31 -7.04 -9.34 16.12
CA VAL A 31 -7.95 -10.09 16.99
C VAL A 31 -7.22 -10.54 18.27
N PRO A 32 -7.90 -10.56 19.44
CA PRO A 32 -7.27 -11.00 20.68
C PRO A 32 -6.67 -12.40 20.55
N GLY A 33 -5.41 -12.57 20.98
CA GLY A 33 -4.70 -13.85 20.90
C GLY A 33 -4.08 -14.16 19.54
N ALA A 34 -4.07 -13.21 18.59
CA ALA A 34 -3.36 -13.39 17.32
C ALA A 34 -1.86 -13.65 17.55
N THR A 35 -1.35 -14.73 16.95
CA THR A 35 0.07 -15.07 16.96
C THR A 35 0.73 -14.68 15.64
N PRO A 36 2.03 -14.32 15.62
CA PRO A 36 2.73 -13.99 14.39
C PRO A 36 2.67 -15.10 13.34
N ILE A 37 2.48 -14.70 12.09
CA ILE A 37 2.53 -15.59 10.91
C ILE A 37 3.74 -15.22 10.07
N ALA A 38 4.61 -16.20 9.82
CA ALA A 38 5.74 -16.08 8.90
C ALA A 38 5.62 -17.13 7.80
N LYS A 39 5.24 -16.69 6.60
CA LYS A 39 5.17 -17.55 5.41
C LYS A 39 6.47 -17.44 4.60
N SER A 40 6.95 -18.59 4.13
CA SER A 40 8.11 -18.64 3.23
C SER A 40 7.84 -17.87 1.92
N PRO A 41 8.84 -17.15 1.37
CA PRO A 41 8.72 -16.52 0.06
C PRO A 41 8.38 -17.54 -1.04
N TYR A 42 7.64 -17.10 -2.05
CA TYR A 42 7.41 -17.89 -3.24
C TYR A 42 8.68 -18.02 -4.08
N ARG A 43 8.77 -19.08 -4.88
CA ARG A 43 9.87 -19.24 -5.84
C ARG A 43 9.74 -18.17 -6.92
N LEU A 44 10.81 -17.39 -7.10
CA LEU A 44 10.90 -16.36 -8.13
C LEU A 44 11.84 -16.80 -9.25
N ALA A 45 11.52 -16.45 -10.49
CA ALA A 45 12.45 -16.55 -11.61
C ALA A 45 13.60 -15.53 -11.45
N PRO A 46 14.76 -15.74 -12.10
CA PRO A 46 15.88 -14.80 -12.01
C PRO A 46 15.52 -13.35 -12.36
N SER A 47 14.68 -13.14 -13.37
CA SER A 47 14.19 -11.81 -13.76
C SER A 47 13.30 -11.17 -12.69
N GLU A 48 12.44 -11.95 -12.04
CA GLU A 48 11.59 -11.47 -10.94
C GLU A 48 12.41 -11.16 -9.68
N MET A 49 13.50 -11.89 -9.44
CA MET A 49 14.42 -11.62 -8.35
C MET A 49 15.18 -10.30 -8.55
N GLN A 50 15.62 -10.03 -9.79
CA GLN A 50 16.22 -8.74 -10.14
C GLN A 50 15.22 -7.60 -9.94
N GLU A 51 13.99 -7.78 -10.42
CA GLU A 51 12.92 -6.79 -10.25
C GLU A 51 12.56 -6.55 -8.78
N LEU A 52 12.54 -7.61 -7.97
CA LEU A 52 12.35 -7.52 -6.52
C LEU A 52 13.40 -6.62 -5.88
N SER A 53 14.68 -6.82 -6.24
CA SER A 53 15.76 -6.00 -5.72
C SER A 53 15.61 -4.53 -6.11
N ASN A 54 15.23 -4.26 -7.36
CA ASN A 54 15.04 -2.89 -7.87
C ASN A 54 13.92 -2.17 -7.13
N GLN A 55 12.73 -2.79 -7.02
CA GLN A 55 11.58 -2.18 -6.34
C GLN A 55 11.81 -2.03 -4.83
N LEU A 56 12.49 -2.99 -4.17
CA LEU A 56 12.85 -2.85 -2.77
C LEU A 56 13.81 -1.67 -2.55
N GLN A 57 14.81 -1.51 -3.40
CA GLN A 57 15.74 -0.38 -3.30
C GLN A 57 15.01 0.95 -3.48
N GLU A 58 14.14 1.07 -4.48
CA GLU A 58 13.36 2.29 -4.70
C GLU A 58 12.48 2.65 -3.48
N LEU A 59 11.82 1.65 -2.88
CA LEU A 59 11.00 1.85 -1.69
C LEU A 59 11.84 2.21 -0.44
N LEU A 60 13.06 1.68 -0.33
CA LEU A 60 14.01 2.05 0.73
C LEU A 60 14.50 3.48 0.55
N ASP A 61 14.88 3.86 -0.67
CA ASP A 61 15.38 5.20 -1.01
C ASP A 61 14.30 6.28 -0.76
N LYS A 62 13.03 5.96 -1.06
CA LYS A 62 11.87 6.81 -0.75
C LYS A 62 11.47 6.80 0.73
N GLY A 63 12.07 5.93 1.55
CA GLY A 63 11.76 5.78 2.97
C GLY A 63 10.39 5.15 3.26
N PHE A 64 9.75 4.53 2.28
CA PHE A 64 8.45 3.86 2.47
C PHE A 64 8.57 2.56 3.27
N ILE A 65 9.73 1.91 3.20
CA ILE A 65 10.03 0.70 3.95
C ILE A 65 11.37 0.85 4.67
N ARG A 66 11.61 -0.03 5.64
CA ARG A 66 12.90 -0.18 6.31
C ARG A 66 13.16 -1.66 6.62
N PRO A 67 14.43 -2.07 6.76
CA PRO A 67 14.75 -3.39 7.31
C PRO A 67 14.09 -3.58 8.68
N SER A 68 13.62 -4.81 8.96
CA SER A 68 12.99 -5.13 10.23
C SER A 68 13.31 -6.56 10.67
N TYR A 69 13.29 -6.79 11.98
CA TYR A 69 13.39 -8.12 12.60
C TYR A 69 12.02 -8.55 13.12
N SER A 70 11.02 -8.52 12.24
CA SER A 70 9.64 -8.83 12.61
C SER A 70 9.44 -10.35 12.76
N PRO A 71 8.67 -10.82 13.76
CA PRO A 71 8.21 -12.20 13.80
C PRO A 71 7.12 -12.49 12.75
N TRP A 72 6.63 -11.44 12.07
CA TRP A 72 5.66 -11.54 10.97
C TRP A 72 6.37 -11.51 9.62
N GLY A 73 5.91 -12.37 8.70
CA GLY A 73 6.44 -12.44 7.34
C GLY A 73 5.35 -12.81 6.34
N ALA A 74 5.20 -12.00 5.30
CA ALA A 74 4.29 -12.24 4.19
C ALA A 74 5.09 -12.36 2.89
N PRO A 75 4.75 -13.33 2.00
CA PRO A 75 5.48 -13.52 0.77
C PRO A 75 5.12 -12.43 -0.25
N VAL A 76 6.07 -12.13 -1.12
CA VAL A 76 5.88 -11.25 -2.27
C VAL A 76 5.50 -12.08 -3.49
N LEU A 77 4.61 -11.53 -4.32
CA LEU A 77 4.26 -12.04 -5.64
C LEU A 77 4.27 -10.91 -6.66
N PHE A 78 4.48 -11.26 -7.94
CA PHE A 78 4.45 -10.30 -9.04
C PHE A 78 3.21 -10.45 -9.90
N VAL A 79 2.65 -9.31 -10.31
CA VAL A 79 1.57 -9.24 -11.29
C VAL A 79 2.04 -8.43 -12.49
N LYS A 80 1.80 -8.93 -13.70
CA LYS A 80 2.09 -8.16 -14.92
C LYS A 80 1.05 -7.07 -15.13
N LYS A 81 1.51 -5.82 -15.29
CA LYS A 81 0.69 -4.71 -15.76
C LYS A 81 0.43 -4.84 -17.26
N LYS A 82 -0.51 -4.03 -17.78
CA LYS A 82 -0.85 -4.00 -19.21
C LYS A 82 0.33 -3.59 -20.10
N ASP A 83 1.24 -2.77 -19.58
CA ASP A 83 2.46 -2.31 -20.25
C ASP A 83 3.59 -3.37 -20.24
N GLY A 84 3.36 -4.54 -19.64
CA GLY A 84 4.35 -5.63 -19.53
C GLY A 84 5.28 -5.51 -18.32
N SER A 85 5.25 -4.40 -17.58
CA SER A 85 6.03 -4.24 -16.35
C SER A 85 5.46 -5.09 -15.21
N PHE A 86 6.30 -5.41 -14.22
CA PHE A 86 5.90 -6.16 -13.04
C PHE A 86 5.49 -5.21 -11.91
N ARG A 87 4.42 -5.56 -11.21
CA ARG A 87 3.99 -4.91 -9.96
C ARG A 87 4.26 -5.85 -8.80
N MET A 88 5.12 -5.44 -7.88
CA MET A 88 5.31 -6.14 -6.62
C MET A 88 4.04 -6.03 -5.75
N CYS A 89 3.54 -7.17 -5.29
CA CYS A 89 2.38 -7.27 -4.40
C CYS A 89 2.77 -8.13 -3.19
N ILE A 90 2.38 -7.70 -1.99
CA ILE A 90 2.59 -8.48 -0.76
C ILE A 90 1.30 -9.25 -0.45
N ASP A 91 1.42 -10.56 -0.25
CA ASP A 91 0.28 -11.41 0.07
C ASP A 91 -0.09 -11.32 1.56
N TYR A 92 -0.85 -10.30 1.91
CA TYR A 92 -1.37 -10.11 3.26
C TYR A 92 -2.60 -10.96 3.60
N ARG A 93 -2.99 -11.97 2.81
CA ARG A 93 -4.24 -12.71 3.04
C ARG A 93 -4.34 -13.33 4.44
N GLU A 94 -3.26 -13.88 5.00
CA GLU A 94 -3.31 -14.41 6.37
C GLU A 94 -3.33 -13.32 7.42
N LEU A 95 -2.53 -12.27 7.25
CA LEU A 95 -2.54 -11.12 8.15
C LEU A 95 -3.95 -10.51 8.19
N ASN A 96 -4.57 -10.30 7.04
CA ASN A 96 -5.92 -9.73 6.91
C ASN A 96 -7.03 -10.58 7.54
N LYS A 97 -6.81 -11.88 7.77
CA LYS A 97 -7.76 -12.71 8.54
C LYS A 97 -7.66 -12.44 10.04
N LEU A 98 -6.49 -12.02 10.51
CA LEU A 98 -6.21 -11.71 11.90
C LEU A 98 -6.43 -10.23 12.24
N THR A 99 -6.62 -9.35 11.24
CA THR A 99 -6.91 -7.94 11.48
C THR A 99 -8.38 -7.71 11.79
N ILE A 100 -8.65 -6.83 12.75
CA ILE A 100 -9.99 -6.33 13.01
C ILE A 100 -10.40 -5.41 11.85
N LYS A 101 -11.55 -5.71 11.24
CA LYS A 101 -12.04 -4.93 10.09
C LYS A 101 -12.55 -3.57 10.58
N ASN A 102 -11.83 -2.50 10.22
CA ASN A 102 -12.31 -1.14 10.38
C ASN A 102 -13.45 -0.85 9.38
N ARG A 103 -14.69 -1.10 9.79
CA ARG A 103 -15.89 -0.91 8.95
C ARG A 103 -16.38 0.52 9.10
N TYR A 104 -15.93 1.39 8.21
CA TYR A 104 -16.50 2.73 8.07
C TYR A 104 -17.66 2.71 7.06
N PRO A 105 -18.85 3.25 7.38
CA PRO A 105 -19.95 3.33 6.44
C PRO A 105 -19.61 4.37 5.36
N LEU A 106 -19.26 3.91 4.16
CA LEU A 106 -19.15 4.78 3.01
C LEU A 106 -20.56 5.05 2.45
N PRO A 107 -20.91 6.31 2.15
CA PRO A 107 -22.18 6.65 1.53
C PRO A 107 -22.29 6.01 0.14
N ARG A 108 -23.52 5.79 -0.34
CA ARG A 108 -23.69 5.31 -1.71
C ARG A 108 -23.38 6.43 -2.69
N ILE A 109 -22.97 6.06 -3.89
CA ILE A 109 -22.65 7.03 -4.94
C ILE A 109 -23.86 7.89 -5.30
N ASP A 110 -25.07 7.30 -5.33
CA ASP A 110 -26.31 8.03 -5.62
C ASP A 110 -26.62 9.05 -4.52
N ASP A 111 -26.45 8.68 -3.24
CA ASP A 111 -26.63 9.59 -2.10
C ASP A 111 -25.71 10.82 -2.21
N LEU A 112 -24.48 10.64 -2.71
CA LEU A 112 -23.53 11.72 -2.94
C LEU A 112 -23.94 12.61 -4.12
N PHE A 113 -24.55 12.06 -5.16
CA PHE A 113 -25.03 12.83 -6.31
C PHE A 113 -26.29 13.64 -5.99
N ASP A 114 -27.20 13.10 -5.19
CA ASP A 114 -28.40 13.82 -4.75
C ASP A 114 -28.04 15.07 -3.93
N GLN A 115 -26.97 15.02 -3.14
CA GLN A 115 -26.45 16.17 -2.39
C GLN A 115 -25.91 17.30 -3.30
N LEU A 116 -25.49 16.98 -4.52
CA LEU A 116 -24.99 17.96 -5.48
C LEU A 116 -26.12 18.70 -6.20
N GLN A 117 -27.33 18.14 -6.26
CA GLN A 117 -28.48 18.78 -6.91
C GLN A 117 -29.06 19.91 -6.03
N GLY A 118 -28.38 21.05 -6.04
CA GLY A 118 -28.80 22.26 -5.33
C GLY A 118 -27.73 23.36 -5.20
N ALA A 119 -26.56 23.17 -5.82
CA ALA A 119 -25.47 24.16 -5.89
C ALA A 119 -25.51 24.98 -7.19
#